data_AF-A0A920BJE2-F1
#
_entry.id   AF-A0A920BJE2-F1
#
_cell.length_a   1.000
_cell.length_b   1.000
_cell.length_c   1.000
_cell.angle_alpha   90.00
_cell.angle_beta   90.00
_cell.angle_gamma   90.00
#
_symmetry.space_group_name_H-M   'P 1'
#
loop_
_entity.id
_entity.type
_entity.pdbx_description
1 polymer ?
#
loop_
_entity_poly.entity_id
_entity_poly.type
_entity_poly.pdbx_seq_one_letter_code
_entity_poly.pdbx_strand_id
1 'polypeptide(L)'
;MIDKFQLLHIVAGIGWDPEIRGALTVLVGSLVLFGSVWLILNTNLGNRLGTLIALAGFFGWMLVMGIVWWIYGIGLTGDSPTWEPKKSFTVI
;
A
#
# COMPACT_ATOMS: atom_id res chain seq x y z
N MET A 1 20.11 25.53 1.08
CA MET A 1 20.52 24.94 2.38
C MET A 1 19.30 24.98 3.28
N ILE A 2 18.71 23.82 3.61
CA ILE A 2 17.56 23.75 4.52
C ILE A 2 18.09 23.95 5.95
N ASP A 3 17.53 24.91 6.67
CA ASP A 3 17.89 25.15 8.06
C ASP A 3 17.14 24.17 8.99
N LYS A 4 17.64 24.04 10.22
CA LYS A 4 17.07 23.09 11.19
C LYS A 4 15.62 23.41 11.56
N PHE A 5 15.23 24.69 11.49
CA PHE A 5 13.87 25.13 11.75
C PHE A 5 12.91 24.72 10.63
N GLN A 6 13.26 24.90 9.35
CA GLN A 6 12.43 24.40 8.25
C GLN A 6 12.30 22.87 8.30
N LEU A 7 13.35 22.16 8.68
CA LEU A 7 13.32 20.71 8.88
C LEU A 7 12.31 20.29 9.96
N LEU A 8 12.26 21.00 11.09
CA LEU A 8 11.28 20.75 12.17
C LEU A 8 9.84 21.01 11.72
N HIS A 9 9.61 22.06 10.93
CA HIS A 9 8.28 22.37 10.40
C HIS A 9 7.80 21.34 9.37
N ILE A 10 8.70 20.81 8.53
CA ILE A 10 8.40 19.72 7.59
C ILE A 10 8.03 18.45 8.36
N VAL A 11 8.82 18.08 9.39
CA VAL A 11 8.55 16.89 10.21
C VAL A 11 7.25 17.04 11.01
N ALA A 12 6.96 18.22 11.55
CA ALA A 12 5.72 18.51 12.26
C ALA A 12 4.49 18.48 11.33
N GLY A 13 4.62 18.97 10.09
CA GLY A 13 3.57 18.89 9.06
C GLY A 13 3.27 17.45 8.62
N ILE A 14 4.30 16.61 8.49
CA ILE A 14 4.15 15.16 8.26
C ILE A 14 3.50 14.47 9.47
N GLY A 15 3.61 14.98 10.69
CA GLY A 15 2.99 14.35 11.86
C GLY A 15 1.47 14.53 11.97
N TRP A 16 0.97 15.71 11.59
CA TRP A 16 -0.42 16.11 11.84
C TRP A 16 -1.35 15.74 10.69
N ASP A 17 -0.96 15.93 9.43
CA ASP A 17 -1.87 15.77 8.29
C ASP A 17 -2.01 14.29 7.87
N PRO A 18 -3.19 13.65 8.03
CA PRO A 18 -3.38 12.24 7.70
C PRO A 18 -3.19 11.95 6.21
N GLU A 19 -3.49 12.90 5.33
CA GLU A 19 -3.44 12.73 3.88
C GLU A 19 -1.99 12.68 3.40
N ILE A 20 -1.16 13.61 3.90
CA ILE A 20 0.27 13.66 3.60
C ILE A 20 0.97 12.41 4.13
N ARG A 21 0.60 11.95 5.34
CA ARG A 21 1.13 10.72 5.93
C ARG A 21 0.80 9.49 5.10
N GLY A 22 -0.46 9.34 4.71
CA GLY A 22 -0.92 8.22 3.90
C GLY A 22 -0.15 8.14 2.59
N ALA A 23 -0.05 9.26 1.87
CA ALA A 23 0.72 9.35 0.64
C ALA A 23 2.21 9.00 0.85
N LEU A 24 2.83 9.53 1.90
CA LEU A 24 4.24 9.27 2.21
C LEU A 24 4.49 7.79 2.56
N THR A 25 3.60 7.17 3.35
CA THR A 25 3.69 5.74 3.70
C THR A 25 3.59 4.86 2.46
N VAL A 26 2.65 5.15 1.55
CA VAL A 26 2.52 4.40 0.29
C VAL A 26 3.77 4.57 -0.57
N LEU A 27 4.27 5.80 -0.74
CA LEU A 27 5.48 6.07 -1.51
C LEU A 27 6.71 5.33 -0.96
N VAL A 28 6.93 5.39 0.36
CA VAL A 28 8.03 4.67 1.02
C VAL A 28 7.86 3.17 0.86
N GLY A 29 6.65 2.64 1.06
CA GLY A 29 6.35 1.22 0.88
C GLY A 29 6.64 0.74 -0.54
N SER A 30 6.19 1.48 -1.56
CA SER A 30 6.44 1.15 -2.97
C SER A 30 7.93 1.21 -3.32
N LEU A 31 8.65 2.22 -2.84
CA LEU A 31 10.10 2.36 -3.06
C LEU A 31 10.89 1.23 -2.40
N VAL A 32 10.55 0.84 -1.18
CA VAL A 32 11.23 -0.25 -0.46
C VAL A 32 10.93 -1.59 -1.13
N LEU A 33 9.68 -1.85 -1.50
CA LEU A 33 9.26 -3.09 -2.14
C LEU A 33 10.02 -3.33 -3.47
N PHE A 34 9.94 -2.38 -4.40
CA PHE A 34 10.63 -2.50 -5.70
C PHE A 34 12.14 -2.31 -5.57
N GLY A 35 12.57 -1.32 -4.78
CA GLY A 35 13.96 -0.93 -4.64
C GLY A 35 14.82 -1.99 -3.97
N SER A 36 14.31 -2.72 -2.98
CA SER A 36 15.06 -3.81 -2.34
C SER A 36 15.41 -4.93 -3.32
N VAL A 37 14.45 -5.38 -4.13
CA VAL A 37 14.66 -6.39 -5.17
C VAL A 37 15.62 -5.88 -6.25
N TRP A 38 15.47 -4.62 -6.68
CA TRP A 38 16.37 -3.99 -7.64
C TRP A 38 17.82 -3.93 -7.14
N LEU A 39 18.05 -3.53 -5.88
CA LEU A 39 19.39 -3.49 -5.28
C LEU A 39 20.04 -4.88 -5.26
N ILE A 40 19.31 -5.91 -4.85
CA ILE A 40 19.81 -7.29 -4.83
C ILE A 40 20.16 -7.76 -6.25
N LEU A 41 19.32 -7.46 -7.24
CA LEU A 41 19.59 -7.88 -8.61
C LEU A 41 20.81 -7.16 -9.20
N ASN A 42 20.99 -5.87 -8.93
CA ASN A 42 22.12 -5.12 -9.48
C ASN A 42 23.46 -5.51 -8.87
N THR A 43 23.50 -5.90 -7.60
CA THR A 43 24.75 -6.39 -6.99
C THR A 43 25.19 -7.73 -7.56
N ASN A 44 24.26 -8.55 -8.07
CA ASN A 44 24.56 -9.89 -8.60
C ASN A 44 24.68 -9.94 -10.13
N LEU A 45 23.92 -9.12 -10.86
CA LEU A 45 23.75 -9.22 -12.32
C LEU A 45 24.22 -7.96 -13.07
N GLY A 46 24.57 -6.89 -12.35
CA GLY A 46 24.93 -5.59 -12.91
C GLY A 46 23.73 -4.75 -13.33
N ASN A 47 23.95 -3.44 -13.50
CA ASN A 47 22.89 -2.43 -13.62
C ASN A 47 21.93 -2.66 -14.79
N ARG A 48 22.45 -3.06 -15.96
CA ARG A 48 21.65 -3.22 -17.18
C ARG A 48 20.69 -4.41 -17.07
N LEU A 49 21.21 -5.58 -16.73
CA LEU A 49 20.40 -6.80 -16.64
C LEU A 49 19.50 -6.77 -15.40
N GLY A 50 20.05 -6.34 -14.25
CA GLY A 50 19.30 -6.24 -12.99
C GLY A 50 18.09 -5.32 -13.09
N THR A 51 18.22 -4.17 -13.75
CA THR A 51 17.09 -3.24 -13.97
C THR A 51 15.99 -3.85 -14.85
N LEU A 52 16.36 -4.54 -15.94
CA LEU A 52 15.38 -5.18 -16.83
C LEU A 52 14.60 -6.29 -16.11
N ILE A 53 15.29 -7.12 -15.31
CA ILE A 53 14.67 -8.20 -14.54
C ILE A 53 13.77 -7.63 -13.44
N ALA A 54 14.23 -6.59 -12.72
CA ALA A 54 13.42 -5.95 -11.68
C ALA A 54 12.12 -5.38 -12.24
N LEU A 55 12.18 -4.69 -13.39
CA LEU A 55 10.99 -4.16 -14.06
C LEU A 55 10.06 -5.27 -14.55
N ALA A 56 10.60 -6.34 -15.15
CA ALA A 56 9.81 -7.49 -15.57
C ALA A 56 9.08 -8.14 -14.38
N GLY A 57 9.77 -8.31 -13.24
CA GLY A 57 9.17 -8.83 -12.01
C GLY A 57 8.07 -7.93 -11.45
N PHE A 58 8.29 -6.60 -11.43
CA PHE A 58 7.31 -5.64 -10.96
C PHE A 58 6.03 -5.63 -11.80
N PHE A 59 6.16 -5.58 -13.13
CA PHE A 59 4.99 -5.63 -14.02
C PHE A 59 4.31 -7.00 -14.01
N GLY A 60 5.07 -8.09 -13.90
CA GLY A 60 4.51 -9.43 -13.72
C GLY A 60 3.69 -9.54 -12.45
N TRP A 61 4.18 -8.98 -11.34
CA TRP A 61 3.43 -8.93 -10.07
C TRP A 61 2.16 -8.08 -10.17
N MET A 62 2.22 -6.90 -10.79
CA MET A 62 1.04 -6.05 -11.03
C MET A 62 -0.02 -6.76 -11.87
N LEU A 63 0.41 -7.50 -12.90
CA LEU A 63 -0.49 -8.31 -13.73
C LEU A 63 -1.17 -9.41 -12.90
N VAL A 64 -0.41 -10.15 -12.08
CA VAL A 64 -0.97 -11.19 -11.21
C VAL A 64 -1.97 -10.59 -10.23
N MET A 65 -1.64 -9.48 -9.58
CA MET A 65 -2.56 -8.82 -8.64
C MET A 65 -3.82 -8.31 -9.34
N GLY A 66 -3.69 -7.74 -10.54
CA GLY A 66 -4.84 -7.33 -11.36
C GLY A 66 -5.75 -8.51 -11.71
N ILE A 67 -5.19 -9.66 -12.10
CA ILE A 67 -5.95 -10.88 -12.40
C ILE A 67 -6.65 -11.42 -11.14
N VAL A 68 -5.92 -11.51 -10.02
CA VAL A 68 -6.47 -11.98 -8.74
C VAL A 68 -7.63 -11.09 -8.31
N TRP A 69 -7.47 -9.76 -8.37
CA TRP A 69 -8.55 -8.83 -8.04
C TRP A 69 -9.71 -8.88 -9.03
N TRP A 70 -9.47 -9.14 -10.31
CA TRP A 70 -10.57 -9.30 -11.27
C TRP A 70 -11.41 -10.54 -10.95
N ILE A 71 -10.76 -11.66 -10.63
CA ILE A 71 -11.42 -12.94 -10.37
C ILE A 71 -12.16 -12.92 -9.02
N TYR A 72 -11.52 -12.37 -7.98
CA TYR A 72 -12.04 -12.35 -6.62
C TYR A 72 -12.64 -10.99 -6.21
N GLY A 73 -13.05 -10.15 -7.17
CA GLY A 73 -13.29 -8.70 -7.05
C GLY A 73 -14.27 -8.17 -5.99
N ILE A 74 -14.78 -9.04 -5.13
CA ILE A 74 -15.47 -8.70 -3.90
C ILE A 74 -14.56 -9.20 -2.78
N GLY A 75 -13.90 -8.30 -2.05
CA GLY A 75 -13.11 -8.65 -0.88
C GLY A 75 -13.94 -9.35 0.19
N LEU A 76 -13.48 -9.38 1.45
CA LEU A 76 -14.30 -9.88 2.56
C LEU A 76 -15.63 -9.12 2.62
N THR A 77 -16.67 -9.72 2.06
CA THR A 77 -18.03 -9.24 2.17
C THR A 77 -18.43 -9.59 3.59
N GLY A 78 -18.62 -8.57 4.43
CA GLY A 78 -19.15 -8.77 5.77
C GLY A 78 -20.50 -9.47 5.71
N ASP A 79 -20.96 -9.98 6.84
CA ASP A 79 -22.25 -10.66 6.91
C ASP A 79 -23.35 -9.79 6.29
N SER A 80 -24.19 -10.42 5.47
CA SER A 80 -25.32 -9.73 4.89
C SER A 80 -26.25 -9.21 6.00
N PRO A 81 -26.86 -8.03 5.84
CA PRO A 81 -27.75 -7.50 6.86
C PRO A 81 -28.93 -8.47 7.07
N THR A 82 -29.02 -9.07 8.26
CA THR A 82 -30.15 -9.90 8.69
C THR A 82 -31.05 -9.09 9.61
N TRP A 83 -32.37 -9.20 9.42
CA TRP A 83 -33.35 -8.64 10.34
C TRP A 83 -33.75 -9.71 11.35
N GLU A 84 -33.21 -9.64 12.57
CA GLU A 84 -33.68 -10.47 13.68
C GLU A 84 -34.91 -9.83 14.34
N PRO A 85 -36.06 -10.53 14.41
CA PRO A 85 -37.24 -9.99 15.07
C PRO A 85 -36.96 -9.80 16.56
N LYS A 86 -36.95 -8.54 17.04
CA LYS A 86 -36.92 -8.25 18.47
C LYS A 86 -38.18 -8.80 19.13
N LYS A 87 -38.00 -9.57 20.20
CA LYS A 87 -39.10 -10.07 21.04
C LYS A 87 -40.00 -8.89 21.43
N SER A 88 -41.25 -8.93 20.99
CA SER A 88 -42.24 -7.91 21.37
C SER A 88 -42.40 -7.93 22.88
N PHE A 89 -42.18 -6.79 23.51
CA PHE A 89 -42.53 -6.61 24.91
C PHE A 89 -44.06 -6.53 24.98
N THR A 90 -44.70 -7.58 25.47
CA THR A 90 -46.12 -7.51 25.80
C THR A 90 -46.23 -6.68 27.08
N VAL A 91 -46.72 -5.43 26.95
CA VAL A 91 -47.17 -4.66 28.11
C VAL A 91 -48.49 -5.29 28.54
N ILE A 92 -48.47 -5.96 29.68
CA ILE A 92 -49.65 -6.46 30.39
C ILE A 92 -50.27 -5.29 31.17
#